data_AF-A0A9L0SQD1-F1
#
_entry.id   AF-A0A9L0SQD1-F1
#
_cell.length_a   1.000
_cell.length_b   1.000
_cell.length_c   1.000
_cell.angle_alpha   90.00
_cell.angle_beta   90.00
_cell.angle_gamma   90.00
#
_symmetry.space_group_name_H-M   'P 1'
#
loop_
_entity.id
_entity.type
_entity.pdbx_description
1 polymer ?
#
loop_
_entity_poly.entity_id
_entity_poly.type
_entity_poly.pdbx_seq_one_letter_code
_entity_poly.pdbx_strand_id
1 'polypeptide(L)' 'MEEDDGAEEQQRFSYRQRLKAAVHYTVGCLCEEVALDKETQFSKQAIAAISEKILPKTLKCLQDMRKEVQLTLKM' A
#
# COMPACT_ATOMS: atom_id res chain seq x y z
N MET A 1 17.00 -2.76 28.46
CA MET A 1 17.06 -2.00 27.18
C MET A 1 16.59 -2.85 26.00
N GLU A 2 15.87 -3.97 26.22
CA GLU A 2 15.31 -4.82 25.14
C GLU A 2 13.77 -4.80 25.07
N GLU A 3 13.09 -4.28 26.09
CA GLU A 3 11.61 -4.15 26.11
C GLU A 3 11.12 -3.02 25.18
N ASP A 4 11.96 -2.04 24.90
CA ASP A 4 11.65 -0.87 24.04
C ASP A 4 11.68 -1.23 22.55
N ASP A 5 12.71 -1.98 22.12
CA ASP A 5 12.85 -2.45 20.73
C ASP A 5 11.72 -3.40 20.30
N GLY A 6 11.26 -4.28 21.20
CA GLY A 6 10.16 -5.20 20.92
C GLY A 6 8.82 -4.48 20.74
N ALA A 7 8.56 -3.45 21.54
CA ALA A 7 7.34 -2.64 21.45
C ALA A 7 7.31 -1.82 20.15
N GLU A 8 8.45 -1.24 19.75
CA GLU A 8 8.57 -0.51 18.49
C GLU A 8 8.35 -1.41 17.27
N GLU A 9 8.94 -2.60 17.24
CA GLU A 9 8.80 -3.53 16.13
C GLU A 9 7.35 -4.01 15.97
N GLN A 10 6.68 -4.28 17.10
CA GLN A 10 5.28 -4.69 17.10
C GLN A 10 4.35 -3.56 16.62
N GLN A 11 4.62 -2.31 16.99
CA GLN A 11 3.90 -1.14 16.48
C GLN A 11 4.11 -0.94 14.96
N ARG A 12 5.36 -1.03 14.48
CA ARG A 12 5.69 -0.94 13.05
C ARG A 12 4.98 -2.02 12.25
N PHE A 13 4.97 -3.25 12.76
CA PHE A 13 4.23 -4.36 12.15
C PHE A 13 2.73 -4.07 12.08
N SER A 14 2.11 -3.70 13.19
CA SER A 14 0.67 -3.38 13.25
C SER A 14 0.29 -2.24 12.30
N TYR A 15 1.09 -1.18 12.26
CA TYR A 15 0.91 -0.07 11.32
C TYR A 15 0.97 -0.54 9.86
N ARG A 16 1.98 -1.36 9.52
CA ARG A 16 2.12 -1.91 8.16
C ARG A 16 0.94 -2.80 7.77
N GLN A 17 0.42 -3.61 8.68
CA GLN A 17 -0.75 -4.46 8.40
C GLN A 17 -2.01 -3.64 8.15
N ARG A 18 -2.24 -2.57 8.93
CA ARG A 18 -3.36 -1.64 8.68
C ARG A 18 -3.27 -0.99 7.30
N LEU A 19 -2.08 -0.56 6.88
CA LEU A 19 -1.86 -0.02 5.54
C LEU A 19 -2.13 -1.08 4.45
N LYS A 20 -1.64 -2.31 4.63
CA LYS A 20 -1.93 -3.43 3.71
C LYS A 20 -3.43 -3.66 3.57
N ALA A 21 -4.18 -3.67 4.68
CA ALA A 21 -5.62 -3.87 4.66
C ALA A 21 -6.36 -2.74 3.90
N ALA A 22 -5.99 -1.49 4.15
CA ALA A 22 -6.59 -0.33 3.45
C ALA A 22 -6.30 -0.36 1.94
N VAL A 23 -5.07 -0.70 1.54
CA VAL A 23 -4.71 -0.87 0.13
C VAL A 23 -5.46 -2.05 -0.48
N HIS A 24 -5.55 -3.19 0.21
CA HIS A 24 -6.27 -4.36 -0.29
C HIS A 24 -7.75 -4.07 -0.54
N TYR A 25 -8.41 -3.36 0.39
CA TYR A 25 -9.79 -2.91 0.22
C TYR A 25 -9.95 -2.06 -1.05
N THR A 26 -9.11 -1.03 -1.19
CA THR A 26 -9.17 -0.12 -2.35
C THR A 26 -8.91 -0.85 -3.67
N VAL A 27 -7.92 -1.75 -3.70
CA VAL A 27 -7.60 -2.58 -4.87
C VAL A 27 -8.76 -3.52 -5.21
N GLY A 28 -9.45 -4.07 -4.20
CA GLY A 28 -10.67 -4.86 -4.39
C GLY A 28 -11.74 -4.08 -5.15
N CYS A 29 -12.09 -2.87 -4.68
CA CYS A 29 -13.06 -2.00 -5.36
C CYS A 29 -12.66 -1.69 -6.81
N LEU A 30 -11.39 -1.36 -7.04
CA LEU A 30 -10.91 -1.10 -8.41
C LEU A 30 -10.95 -2.35 -9.29
N CYS A 31 -10.67 -3.53 -8.74
CA CYS A 31 -10.78 -4.79 -9.47
C CYS A 31 -12.24 -5.14 -9.79
N GLU A 32 -13.20 -4.78 -8.94
CA GLU A 32 -14.64 -4.92 -9.21
C GLU A 32 -15.07 -4.02 -10.38
N GLU A 33 -14.62 -2.75 -10.40
CA GLU A 33 -14.89 -1.85 -11.54
C GLU A 33 -14.34 -2.40 -12.85
N VAL A 34 -13.10 -2.90 -12.85
CA VAL A 34 -12.47 -3.50 -14.04
C VAL A 34 -13.14 -4.82 -14.44
N ALA A 35 -13.56 -5.63 -13.47
CA ALA A 35 -14.30 -6.88 -13.71
C ALA A 35 -15.62 -6.63 -14.45
N LEU A 36 -16.36 -5.60 -14.03
CA LEU A 36 -17.60 -5.17 -14.67
C LEU A 36 -17.36 -4.65 -16.09
N ASP A 37 -16.36 -3.77 -16.29
CA ASP A 37 -16.04 -3.19 -17.60
C ASP A 37 -15.53 -4.23 -18.62
N LYS A 38 -14.82 -5.26 -18.14
CA LYS A 38 -14.21 -6.29 -18.99
C LYS A 38 -14.96 -7.61 -19.03
N GLU A 39 -16.14 -7.68 -18.40
CA GLU A 39 -16.94 -8.90 -18.27
C GLU A 39 -16.11 -10.12 -17.79
N THR A 40 -15.17 -9.88 -16.88
CA THR A 40 -14.24 -10.88 -16.35
C THR A 40 -14.31 -10.93 -14.83
N GLN A 41 -13.75 -11.96 -14.21
CA GLN A 41 -13.66 -12.07 -12.76
C GLN A 41 -12.20 -12.12 -12.30
N PHE A 42 -11.94 -11.52 -11.15
CA PHE A 42 -10.67 -11.70 -10.42
C PHE A 42 -10.88 -12.66 -9.26
N SER A 43 -9.96 -13.60 -9.08
CA SER A 43 -9.94 -14.43 -7.87
C SER A 43 -9.47 -13.62 -6.66
N LYS A 44 -9.84 -14.06 -5.45
CA LYS A 44 -9.37 -13.45 -4.20
C LYS A 44 -7.85 -13.42 -4.12
N GLN A 45 -7.20 -14.48 -4.58
CA GLN A 45 -5.74 -14.60 -4.65
C GLN A 45 -5.13 -13.61 -5.63
N ALA A 46 -5.77 -13.38 -6.79
CA ALA A 46 -5.32 -12.38 -7.75
C ALA A 46 -5.39 -10.96 -7.16
N ILE A 47 -6.50 -10.59 -6.51
CA ILE A 47 -6.66 -9.29 -5.85
C ILE A 47 -5.60 -9.10 -4.75
N ALA A 48 -5.33 -10.14 -3.94
CA ALA A 48 -4.28 -10.10 -2.93
C ALA A 48 -2.88 -9.89 -3.55
N ALA A 49 -2.55 -10.63 -4.61
CA ALA A 49 -1.27 -10.49 -5.31
C ALA A 49 -1.09 -9.09 -5.95
N ILE A 50 -2.16 -8.54 -6.53
CA ILE A 50 -2.17 -7.16 -7.05
C ILE A 50 -1.92 -6.17 -5.90
N SER A 51 -2.60 -6.34 -4.78
CA SER A 51 -2.46 -5.48 -3.59
C SER A 51 -1.02 -5.46 -3.06
N GLU A 52 -0.37 -6.63 -2.97
CA GLU A 52 1.03 -6.74 -2.55
C GLU A 52 2.00 -6.09 -3.53
N LYS A 53 1.70 -6.13 -4.83
CA LYS A 53 2.51 -5.49 -5.87
C LYS A 53 2.39 -3.96 -5.86
N ILE A 54 1.21 -3.43 -5.55
CA ILE A 54 0.94 -1.99 -5.57
C ILE A 54 1.54 -1.27 -4.36
N LEU A 55 1.42 -1.84 -3.15
CA LEU A 55 1.82 -1.14 -1.92
C LEU A 55 3.28 -0.61 -1.96
N PRO A 56 4.31 -1.39 -2.35
CA PRO A 56 5.68 -0.89 -2.46
C PRO A 56 5.84 0.24 -3.50
N LYS A 57 5.13 0.13 -4.63
CA LYS A 57 5.19 1.13 -5.70
C LYS A 57 4.59 2.47 -5.25
N THR A 58 3.46 2.44 -4.54
CA THR A 58 2.83 3.64 -3.97
C THR A 58 3.75 4.30 -2.95
N LEU A 59 4.36 3.53 -2.05
CA LEU A 59 5.30 4.08 -1.06
C LEU A 59 6.51 4.76 -1.74
N LYS A 60 7.08 4.15 -2.78
CA LYS A 60 8.17 4.76 -3.53
C LYS A 60 7.75 6.05 -4.23
N CYS A 61 6.58 6.05 -4.89
CA CYS A 61 6.03 7.24 -5.53
C CYS A 61 5.86 8.41 -4.55
N LEU A 62 5.29 8.15 -3.35
CA LEU A 62 5.17 9.17 -2.30
C LEU A 62 6.53 9.73 -1.85
N GLN A 63 7.55 8.88 -1.74
CA GLN A 63 8.91 9.32 -1.39
C GLN A 63 9.55 10.18 -2.48
N ASP A 64 9.33 9.83 -3.74
CA ASP A 64 9.84 10.55 -4.90
C ASP A 64 9.13 11.91 -5.01
N MET A 65 7.80 11.96 -4.92
CA MET A 65 7.02 13.21 -4.87
C MET A 65 7.45 14.11 -3.70
N ARG A 66 7.72 13.53 -2.51
CA ARG A 66 8.23 14.30 -1.37
C ARG A 66 9.57 14.97 -1.69
N LYS A 67 10.48 14.28 -2.38
CA LYS A 67 11.78 14.85 -2.78
C LYS A 67 11.59 15.98 -3.79
N GLU A 68 10.70 15.80 -4.76
CA GLU A 68 10.36 16.82 -5.76
C GLU A 68 9.79 18.08 -5.10
N VAL A 69 8.81 17.94 -4.19
CA VAL A 69 8.24 19.07 -3.43
C VAL A 69 9.33 19.79 -2.61
N GLN A 70 10.22 19.04 -1.97
CA GLN A 70 11.33 19.64 -1.20
C GLN A 70 12.35 20.37 -2.07
N LEU A 71 12.59 19.93 -3.30
CA LEU A 71 13.44 20.62 -4.27
C LEU A 71 12.79 21.95 -4.70
N THR A 72 11.50 21.93 -5.02
CA THR A 72 10.74 23.12 -5.43
C THR A 72 10.67 24.18 -4.33
N LEU A 73 10.57 23.79 -3.06
CA LEU A 73 10.54 24.72 -1.91
C LEU A 73 11.91 25.31 -1.54
N LYS A 74 13.01 24.77 -2.08
CA LYS A 74 14.38 25.26 -1.83
C LYS A 74 14.88 26.22 -2.92
N MET A 75 14.08 26.44 -3.97
CA MET A 75 14.30 27.46 -4.99
C MET A 75 13.55 28.74 -4.62
#